data_AF-A0A9E0IK69-F1
#
_entry.id   AF-A0A9E0IK69-F1
#
_cell.length_a   1.000
_cell.length_b   1.000
_cell.length_c   1.000
_cell.angle_alpha   90.00
_cell.angle_beta   90.00
_cell.angle_gamma   90.00
#
_symmetry.space_group_name_H-M   'P 1'
#
loop_
_entity.id
_entity.type
_entity.pdbx_description
1 polymer ?
#
loop_
_entity_poly.entity_id
_entity_poly.type
_entity_poly.pdbx_seq_one_letter_code
_entity_poly.pdbx_strand_id
1 'polypeptide(L)'
;MIRHSFLFIFVATAVALGACGGEEVGRICDLGVEAPGVNETVVASPSLDCTTRTCLKVPLTNALPAGSRYPDGNRGLCTAECESDDDCERVPESPCAGGFTCAIPTTVGPFCCRKFCICKDYVVIPENGTIPEPLACDAGNPDNACCNLPGRAGQGICP
;
A
#
# COMPACT_ATOMS: atom_id res chain seq x y z
N MET A 1 -60.93 8.74 28.11
CA MET A 1 -59.60 8.29 27.68
C MET A 1 -59.31 8.89 26.31
N ILE A 2 -58.59 10.02 26.23
CA ILE A 2 -58.21 10.67 24.96
C ILE A 2 -56.70 10.97 25.06
N ARG A 3 -55.92 10.14 24.37
CA ARG A 3 -54.45 10.17 24.26
C ARG A 3 -54.04 11.41 23.47
N HIS A 4 -53.28 12.32 24.08
CA HIS A 4 -52.67 13.44 23.35
C HIS A 4 -51.33 12.99 22.78
N SER A 5 -51.28 13.02 21.45
CA SER A 5 -50.17 12.59 20.61
C SER A 5 -48.95 13.51 20.73
N PHE A 6 -47.81 12.83 20.62
CA PHE A 6 -46.44 13.30 20.50
C PHE A 6 -46.22 14.42 19.46
N LEU A 7 -45.40 15.41 19.81
CA LEU A 7 -44.58 16.14 18.84
C LEU A 7 -43.29 16.64 19.51
N PHE A 8 -42.27 15.78 19.58
CA PHE A 8 -40.90 16.22 19.86
C PHE A 8 -40.12 16.19 18.55
N ILE A 9 -39.71 17.38 18.12
CA ILE A 9 -38.92 17.64 16.92
C ILE A 9 -37.51 17.08 17.14
N PHE A 10 -37.16 16.01 16.41
CA PHE A 10 -35.79 15.52 16.29
C PHE A 10 -35.01 16.47 15.36
N VAL A 11 -34.07 17.23 15.92
CA VAL A 11 -33.05 17.93 15.12
C VAL A 11 -31.88 16.97 14.92
N ALA A 12 -31.82 16.35 13.74
CA ALA A 12 -30.70 15.51 13.34
C ALA A 12 -29.63 16.39 12.67
N THR A 13 -28.56 16.70 13.41
CA THR A 13 -27.39 17.42 12.86
C THR A 13 -26.39 16.38 12.33
N ALA A 14 -26.49 16.05 11.04
CA ALA A 14 -25.51 15.22 10.36
C ALA A 14 -24.31 16.09 9.93
N VAL A 15 -23.27 16.14 10.76
CA VAL A 15 -21.96 16.67 10.37
C VAL A 15 -21.12 15.49 9.88
N ALA A 16 -21.23 15.18 8.59
CA ALA A 16 -20.30 14.29 7.90
C ALA A 16 -19.11 15.13 7.43
N LEU A 17 -18.12 15.32 8.31
CA LEU A 17 -16.78 15.70 7.88
C LEU A 17 -16.15 14.46 7.27
N GLY A 18 -16.28 14.32 5.95
CA GLY A 18 -15.43 13.42 5.17
C GLY A 18 -14.00 13.95 5.21
N ALA A 19 -13.26 13.62 6.27
CA ALA A 19 -11.82 13.53 6.16
C ALA A 19 -11.55 12.31 5.30
N CYS A 20 -11.34 12.52 4.00
CA CYS A 20 -10.68 11.53 3.15
C CYS A 20 -9.23 11.45 3.65
N GLY A 21 -9.02 10.74 4.77
CA GLY A 21 -7.70 10.30 5.21
C GLY A 21 -7.17 9.27 4.22
N GLY A 22 -5.85 9.20 4.07
CA GLY A 22 -5.22 8.23 3.20
C GLY A 22 -5.53 6.80 3.63
N GLU A 23 -5.27 5.83 2.77
CA GLU A 23 -5.50 4.44 3.13
C GLU A 23 -4.62 4.02 4.30
N GLU A 24 -5.24 3.41 5.32
CA GLU A 24 -4.55 2.88 6.49
C GLU A 24 -3.59 1.74 6.08
N VAL A 25 -2.29 1.97 6.24
CA VAL A 25 -1.22 1.02 5.89
C VAL A 25 -0.34 0.67 7.09
N GLY A 26 0.34 -0.47 6.98
CA GLY A 26 1.40 -0.84 7.91
C GLY A 26 1.02 -1.84 9.00
N ARG A 27 -0.22 -2.34 9.03
CA ARG A 27 -0.61 -3.47 9.89
C ARG A 27 0.06 -4.75 9.41
N ILE A 28 0.44 -5.65 10.32
CA ILE A 28 1.00 -6.96 9.95
C ILE A 28 -0.11 -7.82 9.31
N CYS A 29 0.23 -8.51 8.23
CA CYS A 29 -0.65 -9.42 7.50
C CYS A 29 0.07 -10.70 7.08
N ASP A 30 -0.72 -11.75 6.81
CA ASP A 30 -0.24 -13.00 6.25
C ASP A 30 -0.17 -12.91 4.71
N LEU A 31 0.95 -13.38 4.13
CA LEU A 31 1.18 -13.38 2.68
C LEU A 31 0.58 -14.59 1.97
N GLY A 32 0.11 -15.61 2.70
CA GLY A 32 -0.40 -16.86 2.12
C GLY A 32 0.64 -17.71 1.40
N VAL A 33 1.94 -17.40 1.56
CA VAL A 33 3.07 -18.14 0.99
C VAL A 33 4.07 -18.51 2.08
N GLU A 34 4.83 -19.58 1.89
CA GLU A 34 5.78 -20.04 2.91
C GLU A 34 7.04 -19.17 2.93
N ALA A 35 7.28 -18.51 4.08
CA ALA A 35 8.50 -17.82 4.49
C ALA A 35 9.37 -17.24 3.34
N PRO A 36 8.88 -16.24 2.60
CA PRO A 36 9.65 -15.63 1.51
C PRO A 36 10.94 -15.03 2.03
N GLY A 37 11.97 -15.07 1.19
CA GLY A 37 13.31 -14.60 1.51
C GLY A 37 13.33 -13.11 1.86
N VAL A 38 14.33 -12.68 2.65
CA VAL A 38 14.51 -11.27 3.03
C VAL A 38 14.83 -10.34 1.85
N ASN A 39 15.19 -10.91 0.69
CA ASN A 39 15.52 -10.20 -0.53
C ASN A 39 14.40 -10.30 -1.59
N GLU A 40 13.23 -10.81 -1.23
CA GLU A 40 12.13 -11.05 -2.15
C GLU A 40 11.01 -10.02 -1.95
N THR A 41 10.47 -9.53 -3.05
CA THR A 41 9.19 -8.79 -3.05
C THR A 41 8.06 -9.78 -3.21
N VAL A 42 7.09 -9.76 -2.31
CA VAL A 42 5.85 -10.55 -2.41
C VAL A 42 4.65 -9.62 -2.27
N VAL A 43 3.76 -9.68 -3.27
CA VAL A 43 2.45 -9.01 -3.23
C VAL A 43 1.37 -10.08 -3.13
N ALA A 44 0.71 -10.16 -1.99
CA ALA A 44 -0.40 -11.06 -1.75
C ALA A 44 -1.72 -10.29 -1.85
N SER A 45 -2.51 -10.61 -2.87
CA SER A 45 -3.84 -10.08 -3.09
C SER A 45 -4.75 -11.16 -3.70
N PRO A 46 -5.96 -11.39 -3.15
CA PRO A 46 -6.54 -10.67 -2.03
C PRO A 46 -6.00 -11.16 -0.67
N SER A 47 -5.63 -10.24 0.21
CA SER A 47 -5.36 -10.50 1.64
C SER A 47 -6.62 -10.25 2.46
N LEU A 48 -6.92 -11.15 3.40
CA LEU A 48 -8.09 -11.03 4.28
C LEU A 48 -7.81 -10.18 5.52
N ASP A 49 -6.53 -9.96 5.85
CA ASP A 49 -6.10 -9.20 7.03
C ASP A 49 -6.10 -7.69 6.80
N CYS A 50 -6.10 -7.27 5.53
CA CYS A 50 -5.96 -5.89 5.12
C CYS A 50 -7.29 -5.34 4.60
N THR A 51 -7.68 -4.15 5.07
CA THR A 51 -8.84 -3.40 4.55
C THR A 51 -8.72 -3.15 3.04
N THR A 52 -7.50 -2.83 2.59
CA THR A 52 -7.12 -2.62 1.18
C THR A 52 -6.95 -3.90 0.39
N ARG A 53 -7.11 -5.07 1.02
CA ARG A 53 -6.97 -6.41 0.43
C ARG A 53 -5.58 -6.70 -0.13
N THR A 54 -4.56 -5.91 0.22
CA THR A 54 -3.20 -6.10 -0.28
C THR A 54 -2.20 -6.19 0.86
N CYS A 55 -1.45 -7.29 0.89
CA CYS A 55 -0.35 -7.52 1.81
C CYS A 55 0.97 -7.52 1.04
N LEU A 56 1.94 -6.73 1.49
CA LEU A 56 3.20 -6.53 0.79
C LEU A 56 4.38 -6.85 1.72
N LYS A 57 5.31 -7.65 1.21
CA LYS A 57 6.66 -7.77 1.76
C LYS A 57 7.63 -7.23 0.74
N VAL A 58 8.48 -6.29 1.16
CA VAL A 58 9.57 -5.77 0.34
C VAL A 58 10.91 -6.24 0.89
N PRO A 59 11.97 -6.30 0.07
CA PRO A 59 13.31 -6.62 0.51
C PRO A 59 13.80 -5.70 1.64
N LEU A 60 14.53 -6.26 2.60
CA LEU A 60 15.27 -5.47 3.59
C LEU A 60 16.63 -5.08 3.02
N THR A 61 16.74 -3.87 2.50
CA THR A 61 17.98 -3.33 1.88
C THR A 61 18.67 -2.28 2.74
N ASN A 62 18.08 -1.90 3.88
CA ASN A 62 18.61 -0.93 4.82
C ASN A 62 18.73 -1.52 6.23
N ALA A 63 19.60 -0.94 7.06
CA ALA A 63 19.62 -1.24 8.48
C ALA A 63 18.38 -0.65 9.16
N LEU A 64 17.68 -1.45 9.96
CA LEU A 64 16.46 -0.99 10.64
C LEU A 64 16.79 0.09 11.68
N PRO A 65 16.10 1.24 11.65
CA PRO A 65 16.23 2.24 12.70
C PRO A 65 15.61 1.76 14.01
N ALA A 66 15.96 2.43 15.11
CA ALA A 66 15.41 2.11 16.42
C ALA A 66 13.88 2.24 16.43
N GLY A 67 13.20 1.21 16.95
CA GLY A 67 11.73 1.15 17.00
C GLY A 67 11.09 0.50 15.77
N SER A 68 11.85 0.24 14.72
CA SER A 68 11.36 -0.50 13.55
C SER A 68 11.60 -1.99 13.68
N ARG A 69 10.70 -2.78 13.10
CA ARG A 69 10.85 -4.24 13.02
C ARG A 69 10.49 -4.72 11.62
N TYR A 70 11.35 -5.56 11.04
CA TYR A 70 11.02 -6.25 9.79
C TYR A 70 10.12 -7.46 10.07
N PRO A 71 9.08 -7.75 9.26
CA PRO A 71 8.20 -8.89 9.52
C PRO A 71 8.91 -10.22 9.24
N ASP A 72 8.89 -11.13 10.21
CA ASP A 72 9.50 -12.46 10.09
C ASP A 72 8.60 -13.46 9.35
N GLY A 73 9.22 -14.47 8.72
CA GLY A 73 8.52 -15.58 8.07
C GLY A 73 7.57 -15.13 6.97
N ASN A 74 6.36 -15.72 6.96
CA ASN A 74 5.30 -15.51 5.96
C ASN A 74 4.52 -14.19 6.12
N ARG A 75 5.05 -13.23 6.88
CA ARG A 75 4.35 -11.97 7.17
C ARG A 75 4.85 -10.84 6.29
N GLY A 76 3.93 -9.95 5.95
CA GLY A 76 4.16 -8.67 5.31
C GLY A 76 3.50 -7.53 6.08
N LEU A 77 3.35 -6.38 5.43
CA LEU A 77 2.57 -5.26 5.89
C LEU A 77 1.41 -4.97 4.94
N CYS A 78 0.24 -4.65 5.48
CA CYS A 78 -0.88 -4.17 4.70
C CYS A 78 -0.47 -2.88 4.00
N THR A 79 -0.77 -2.80 2.71
CA THR A 79 -0.43 -1.65 1.86
C THR A 79 -1.64 -1.23 1.04
N ALA A 80 -1.60 -0.02 0.51
CA ALA A 80 -2.51 0.50 -0.51
C ALA A 80 -1.74 0.83 -1.78
N GLU A 81 -2.46 0.98 -2.89
CA GLU A 81 -1.95 1.73 -4.03
C GLU A 81 -1.89 3.22 -3.68
N CYS A 82 -1.02 3.95 -4.34
CA CYS A 82 -0.78 5.36 -4.03
C CYS A 82 -0.32 6.11 -5.28
N GLU A 83 -0.50 7.43 -5.27
CA GLU A 83 0.10 8.32 -6.26
C GLU A 83 1.27 9.12 -5.65
N SER A 84 1.21 9.38 -4.34
CA SER A 84 2.14 10.18 -3.56
C SER A 84 2.35 9.63 -2.14
N ASP A 85 3.40 10.11 -1.44
CA ASP A 85 3.68 9.72 -0.05
C ASP A 85 2.53 10.06 0.92
N ASP A 86 1.73 11.08 0.62
CA ASP A 86 0.64 11.56 1.48
C ASP A 86 -0.56 10.59 1.50
N ASP A 87 -0.65 9.70 0.53
CA ASP A 87 -1.70 8.65 0.47
C ASP A 87 -1.43 7.52 1.48
N CYS A 88 -0.23 7.48 2.07
CA CYS A 88 0.24 6.36 2.87
C CYS A 88 0.13 6.62 4.38
N GLU A 89 -1.10 6.56 4.90
CA GLU A 89 -1.38 6.82 6.32
C GLU A 89 -0.96 5.64 7.20
N ARG A 90 0.09 5.83 8.01
CA ARG A 90 0.59 4.81 8.93
C ARG A 90 -0.39 4.56 10.07
N VAL A 91 -0.77 3.30 10.28
CA VAL A 91 -1.47 2.89 11.51
C VAL A 91 -0.56 2.90 12.74
N PRO A 92 -1.07 3.24 13.94
CA PRO A 92 -0.27 3.31 15.16
C PRO A 92 0.46 2.01 15.53
N GLU A 93 -0.11 0.85 15.18
CA GLU A 93 0.47 -0.47 15.48
C GLU A 93 1.58 -0.88 14.49
N SER A 94 1.82 -0.07 13.45
CA SER A 94 2.78 -0.43 12.41
C SER A 94 4.20 -0.53 12.95
N PRO A 95 4.94 -1.60 12.60
CA PRO A 95 6.35 -1.74 12.97
C PRO A 95 7.30 -0.89 12.10
N CYS A 96 6.77 -0.04 11.22
CA CYS A 96 7.55 0.87 10.39
C CYS A 96 7.64 2.26 11.04
N ALA A 97 8.67 2.51 11.86
CA ALA A 97 8.83 3.76 12.60
C ALA A 97 8.94 4.99 11.69
N GLY A 98 9.63 4.90 10.56
CA GLY A 98 9.87 6.01 9.62
C GLY A 98 8.70 6.35 8.71
N GLY A 99 7.58 5.62 8.80
CA GLY A 99 6.42 5.82 7.93
C GLY A 99 6.59 5.20 6.55
N PHE A 100 5.73 5.59 5.62
CA PHE A 100 5.62 4.95 4.29
C PHE A 100 5.95 5.95 3.18
N THR A 101 6.43 5.42 2.05
CA THR A 101 6.66 6.15 0.80
C THR A 101 5.91 5.47 -0.33
N CYS A 102 5.46 6.25 -1.30
CA CYS A 102 4.80 5.74 -2.48
C CYS A 102 5.83 5.38 -3.57
N ALA A 103 5.98 4.08 -3.84
CA ALA A 103 6.98 3.60 -4.79
C ALA A 103 6.59 2.27 -5.44
N ILE A 104 7.32 1.86 -6.47
CA ILE A 104 7.09 0.61 -7.21
C ILE A 104 7.90 -0.52 -6.53
N PRO A 105 7.25 -1.53 -5.93
CA PRO A 105 7.95 -2.61 -5.23
C PRO A 105 8.42 -3.73 -6.18
N THR A 106 7.82 -3.85 -7.36
CA THR A 106 8.15 -4.89 -8.35
C THR A 106 8.00 -4.40 -9.78
N THR A 107 8.91 -4.83 -10.65
CA THR A 107 8.88 -4.58 -12.10
C THR A 107 8.38 -5.79 -12.89
N VAL A 108 7.99 -6.87 -12.21
CA VAL A 108 7.57 -8.13 -12.81
C VAL A 108 6.28 -8.65 -12.18
N GLY A 109 5.56 -9.50 -12.93
CA GLY A 109 4.31 -10.12 -12.49
C GLY A 109 3.09 -9.22 -12.64
N PRO A 110 1.93 -9.64 -12.11
CA PRO A 110 0.65 -8.94 -12.32
C PRO A 110 0.59 -7.56 -11.66
N PHE A 111 1.46 -7.30 -10.69
CA PHE A 111 1.57 -6.02 -10.00
C PHE A 111 2.75 -5.17 -10.48
N CYS A 112 3.39 -5.55 -11.60
CA CYS A 112 4.52 -4.79 -12.15
C CYS A 112 4.15 -3.31 -12.30
N CYS A 113 5.07 -2.42 -11.95
CA CYS A 113 4.95 -0.96 -12.16
C CYS A 113 3.74 -0.29 -11.52
N ARG A 114 3.01 -0.99 -10.63
CA ARG A 114 2.02 -0.37 -9.75
C ARG A 114 2.75 0.21 -8.55
N LYS A 115 2.31 1.39 -8.12
CA LYS A 115 2.83 2.06 -6.93
C LYS A 115 2.07 1.57 -5.70
N PHE A 116 2.81 1.32 -4.63
CA PHE A 116 2.27 0.92 -3.34
C PHE A 116 2.97 1.69 -2.22
N CYS A 117 2.32 1.77 -1.06
CA CYS A 117 2.91 2.29 0.15
C CYS A 117 3.95 1.32 0.73
N ILE A 118 5.22 1.68 0.63
CA ILE A 118 6.36 0.88 1.09
C ILE A 118 6.92 1.49 2.39
N CYS A 119 7.24 0.63 3.36
CA CYS A 119 7.88 1.07 4.60
C CYS A 119 9.26 1.69 4.30
N LYS A 120 9.44 2.96 4.69
CA LYS A 120 10.69 3.73 4.47
C LYS A 120 11.90 3.08 5.13
N ASP A 121 11.68 2.34 6.22
CA ASP A 121 12.75 1.72 7.00
C ASP A 121 13.36 0.47 6.36
N TYR A 122 12.68 -0.13 5.38
CA TYR A 122 13.15 -1.37 4.74
C TYR A 122 13.98 -1.10 3.48
N VAL A 123 13.86 0.11 2.94
CA VAL A 123 14.44 0.49 1.65
C VAL A 123 15.44 1.63 1.82
N VAL A 124 16.37 1.74 0.87
CA VAL A 124 17.26 2.90 0.79
C VAL A 124 16.52 4.01 0.05
N ILE A 125 16.29 5.12 0.74
CA ILE A 125 15.71 6.34 0.15
C ILE A 125 16.87 7.28 -0.21
N PRO A 126 16.98 7.74 -1.46
CA PRO A 126 18.02 8.70 -1.84
C PRO A 126 17.84 10.06 -1.14
N GLU A 127 18.88 10.90 -1.18
CA GLU A 127 18.90 12.22 -0.50
C GLU A 127 17.78 13.17 -0.96
N ASN A 128 17.27 12.99 -2.18
CA ASN A 128 16.14 13.75 -2.72
C ASN A 128 14.78 13.35 -2.10
N GLY A 129 14.76 12.33 -1.23
CA GLY A 129 13.58 11.89 -0.49
C GLY A 129 12.63 10.99 -1.27
N THR A 130 12.92 10.62 -2.53
CA THR A 130 12.02 9.83 -3.37
C THR A 130 12.73 8.66 -4.04
N ILE A 131 12.05 7.51 -4.10
CA ILE A 131 12.56 6.34 -4.81
C ILE A 131 12.29 6.58 -6.31
N PRO A 132 13.34 6.61 -7.16
CA PRO A 132 13.15 6.83 -8.59
C PRO A 132 12.36 5.68 -9.21
N GLU A 133 11.55 6.02 -10.22
CA GLU A 133 10.87 5.02 -11.03
C GLU A 133 11.92 4.11 -11.73
N PRO A 134 11.80 2.78 -11.62
CA PRO A 134 12.69 1.87 -12.33
C PRO A 134 12.57 2.05 -13.86
N LEU A 135 13.67 1.95 -14.59
CA LEU A 135 13.67 2.04 -16.06
C LEU A 135 12.73 1.01 -16.72
N ALA A 136 12.55 -0.16 -16.09
CA ALA A 136 11.60 -1.19 -16.52
C ALA A 136 10.12 -0.77 -16.43
N CYS A 137 9.85 0.36 -15.78
CA CYS A 137 8.53 0.96 -15.63
C CYS A 137 8.38 2.30 -16.36
N ASP A 138 9.38 2.73 -17.14
CA ASP A 138 9.24 3.88 -18.01
C ASP A 138 8.22 3.58 -19.13
N ALA A 139 7.08 4.27 -19.10
CA ALA A 139 6.03 4.13 -20.12
C ALA A 139 6.47 4.60 -21.51
N GLY A 140 7.48 5.47 -21.59
CA GLY A 140 8.07 5.95 -22.84
C GLY A 140 8.98 4.93 -23.52
N ASN A 141 9.41 3.88 -22.81
CA ASN A 141 10.22 2.82 -23.38
C ASN A 141 9.32 1.75 -24.05
N PRO A 142 9.37 1.61 -25.40
CA PRO A 142 8.53 0.68 -26.13
C PRO A 142 8.83 -0.79 -25.78
N ASP A 143 10.03 -1.11 -25.30
CA ASP A 143 10.50 -2.46 -24.99
C ASP A 143 9.99 -2.98 -23.64
N ASN A 144 9.44 -2.11 -22.79
CA ASN A 144 8.88 -2.51 -21.49
C ASN A 144 7.58 -3.30 -21.68
N ALA A 145 7.55 -4.54 -21.15
CA ALA A 145 6.45 -5.48 -21.32
C ALA A 145 5.40 -5.44 -20.19
N CYS A 146 5.52 -4.52 -19.23
CA CYS A 146 4.58 -4.46 -18.11
C CYS A 146 3.20 -3.93 -18.56
N CYS A 147 2.16 -4.75 -18.35
CA CYS A 147 0.81 -4.44 -18.81
C CYS A 147 0.09 -3.34 -18.01
N ASN A 148 0.60 -3.00 -16.83
CA ASN A 148 0.07 -1.90 -16.02
C ASN A 148 0.58 -0.53 -16.47
N LEU A 149 1.49 -0.46 -17.46
CA LEU A 149 1.97 0.82 -17.98
C LEU A 149 0.86 1.54 -18.79
N PRO A 150 0.81 2.89 -18.72
CA PRO A 150 -0.14 3.68 -19.49
C PRO A 150 -0.13 3.31 -20.99
N GLY A 151 -1.32 3.13 -21.55
CA GLY A 151 -1.50 2.82 -22.98
C GLY A 151 -1.21 1.37 -23.39
N ARG A 152 -0.91 0.46 -22.44
CA ARG A 152 -0.65 -0.96 -22.74
C ARG A 152 -1.85 -1.89 -22.55
N ALA A 153 -2.79 -1.53 -21.68
CA ALA A 153 -3.98 -2.35 -21.41
C ALA A 153 -4.79 -2.60 -22.70
N GLY A 154 -5.16 -3.86 -22.96
CA GLY A 154 -5.95 -4.27 -24.13
C GLY A 154 -5.17 -4.28 -25.45
N GLN A 155 -3.84 -4.26 -25.42
CA GLN A 155 -2.98 -4.36 -26.61
C GLN A 155 -2.20 -5.68 -26.65
N GLY A 156 -2.43 -6.50 -27.67
CA GLY A 156 -1.56 -7.62 -28.06
C GLY A 156 -1.12 -8.56 -26.92
N ILE A 157 0.05 -8.28 -26.34
CA ILE A 157 0.71 -9.03 -25.25
C ILE A 157 0.01 -8.81 -23.89
N CYS A 158 -0.77 -7.74 -23.75
CA CYS A 158 -1.46 -7.34 -22.53
C CYS A 158 -2.98 -7.46 -22.75
N PRO A 159 -3.57 -8.61 -22.39
CA PRO A 159 -4.99 -8.89 -22.62
C PRO A 159 -5.93 -7.94 -21.86
#